data_AF-C0BCY1-F1
#
_entry.id   AF-C0BCY1-F1
#
_cell.length_a   1.000
_cell.length_b   1.000
_cell.length_c   1.000
_cell.angle_alpha   90.00
_cell.angle_beta   90.00
_cell.angle_gamma   90.00
#
_symmetry.space_group_name_H-M   'P 1'
#
loop_
_entity.id
_entity.type
_entity.pdbx_description
1 polymer ?
#
loop_
_entity_poly.entity_id
_entity_poly.type
_entity_poly.pdbx_seq_one_letter_code
_entity_poly.pdbx_strand_id
1 'polypeptide(L)'
;MDKRQICIKFAREVSAILKIAAPAIRFVPVKQLRTSTQIAALTPDGILIRNDIGVTPELFFAIAHELRHAYQLENDRSLHDYRTSDQLDIDEYNAQPLEVDANAFAAVVMAEFFGISPQFLNMPESIRQLIYVRKRQIQKELKDG
;
A
#
# COMPACT_ATOMS: atom_id res chain seq x y z
N MET A 1 22.67 7.08 1.69
CA MET A 1 22.01 6.04 0.89
C MET A 1 21.11 6.74 -0.11
N ASP A 2 21.17 6.40 -1.38
CA ASP A 2 20.36 7.06 -2.43
C ASP A 2 18.87 6.71 -2.25
N LYS A 3 17.94 7.63 -2.59
CA LYS A 3 16.47 7.44 -2.44
C LYS A 3 16.02 6.12 -3.07
N ARG A 4 16.56 5.81 -4.25
CA ARG A 4 16.25 4.57 -4.97
C ARG A 4 16.66 3.33 -4.16
N GLN A 5 17.87 3.34 -3.59
CA GLN A 5 18.36 2.24 -2.77
C GLN A 5 17.53 2.04 -1.51
N ILE A 6 17.11 3.14 -0.86
CA ILE A 6 16.25 3.10 0.32
C ILE A 6 14.91 2.43 -0.02
N CYS A 7 14.26 2.87 -1.10
CA CYS A 7 12.97 2.31 -1.51
C CYS A 7 13.08 0.82 -1.90
N ILE A 8 14.13 0.44 -2.63
CA ILE A 8 14.39 -0.95 -3.01
C ILE A 8 14.64 -1.83 -1.77
N LYS A 9 15.44 -1.34 -0.81
CA LYS A 9 15.71 -2.07 0.43
C LYS A 9 14.42 -2.28 1.22
N PHE A 10 13.67 -1.21 1.45
CA PHE A 10 12.39 -1.28 2.16
C PHE A 10 11.40 -2.24 1.48
N ALA A 11 11.24 -2.14 0.16
CA ALA A 11 10.33 -3.02 -0.56
C ALA A 11 10.74 -4.49 -0.48
N ARG A 12 12.04 -4.80 -0.48
CA ARG A 12 12.54 -6.17 -0.28
C ARG A 12 12.22 -6.70 1.12
N GLU A 13 12.41 -5.90 2.16
CA GLU A 13 12.08 -6.28 3.54
C GLU A 13 10.58 -6.56 3.69
N VAL A 14 9.73 -5.69 3.17
CA VAL A 14 8.27 -5.88 3.20
C VAL A 14 7.82 -7.08 2.34
N SER A 15 8.43 -7.28 1.17
CA SER A 15 8.14 -8.44 0.31
C SER A 15 8.52 -9.76 0.98
N ALA A 16 9.62 -9.78 1.75
CA ALA A 16 10.02 -10.95 2.53
C ALA A 16 8.99 -11.29 3.62
N ILE A 17 8.41 -10.28 4.29
CA ILE A 17 7.30 -10.48 5.24
C ILE A 17 6.08 -11.08 4.54
N LEU A 18 5.75 -10.56 3.36
CA LEU A 18 4.62 -11.04 2.56
C LEU A 18 4.88 -12.40 1.86
N LYS A 19 6.13 -12.88 1.88
CA LYS A 19 6.58 -14.09 1.16
C LYS A 19 6.31 -14.03 -0.35
N ILE A 20 6.44 -12.84 -0.94
CA ILE A 20 6.30 -12.59 -2.39
C ILE A 20 7.64 -12.20 -3.01
N ALA A 21 7.76 -12.33 -4.34
CA ALA A 21 8.91 -11.79 -5.06
C ALA A 21 8.87 -10.25 -5.00
N ALA A 22 10.00 -9.61 -4.68
CA ALA A 22 10.06 -8.16 -4.64
C ALA A 22 9.84 -7.55 -6.04
N PRO A 23 8.78 -6.75 -6.26
CA PRO A 23 8.51 -6.15 -7.56
C PRO A 23 9.62 -5.17 -7.97
N ALA A 24 9.79 -4.98 -9.28
CA ALA A 24 10.69 -3.95 -9.78
C ALA A 24 10.18 -2.55 -9.37
N ILE A 25 11.10 -1.64 -9.05
CA ILE A 25 10.77 -0.25 -8.72
C ILE A 25 11.27 0.70 -9.80
N ARG A 26 10.37 1.54 -10.31
CA ARG A 26 10.68 2.60 -11.28
C ARG A 26 10.24 3.95 -10.74
N PHE A 27 11.12 4.96 -10.84
CA PHE A 27 10.77 6.33 -10.48
C PHE A 27 10.29 7.07 -11.73
N VAL A 28 9.09 7.65 -11.67
CA VAL A 28 8.41 8.24 -12.82
C VAL A 28 7.89 9.64 -12.51
N PRO A 29 7.79 10.54 -13.50
CA PRO A 29 7.08 11.80 -13.33
C PRO A 29 5.60 11.58 -13.03
N VAL A 30 4.97 12.49 -12.27
CA VAL A 30 3.54 12.39 -11.86
C VAL A 30 2.56 12.13 -13.01
N LYS A 31 2.85 12.64 -14.22
CA LYS A 31 2.02 12.43 -15.42
C LYS A 31 1.91 10.98 -15.89
N GLN A 32 2.76 10.08 -15.38
CA GLN A 32 2.69 8.64 -15.64
C GLN A 32 1.87 7.89 -14.59
N LEU A 33 1.43 8.58 -13.53
CA LEU A 33 0.49 8.06 -12.55
C LEU A 33 -0.93 8.46 -12.95
N ARG A 34 -1.93 7.75 -12.43
CA ARG A 34 -3.34 7.95 -12.77
C ARG A 34 -3.86 9.28 -12.24
N THR A 35 -3.45 9.67 -11.03
CA THR A 35 -3.87 10.93 -10.40
C THR A 35 -2.67 11.75 -9.94
N SER A 36 -2.85 13.06 -9.81
CA SER A 36 -1.80 13.97 -9.33
C SER A 36 -1.42 13.74 -7.86
N THR A 37 -2.30 13.12 -7.09
CA THR A 37 -2.11 12.85 -5.66
C THR A 37 -1.40 11.52 -5.38
N GLN A 38 -1.35 10.61 -6.35
CA GLN A 38 -0.68 9.31 -6.19
C GLN A 38 0.81 9.47 -5.91
N ILE A 39 1.29 8.65 -4.98
CA ILE A 39 2.71 8.54 -4.61
C ILE A 39 3.33 7.30 -5.27
N ALA A 40 2.58 6.19 -5.28
CA ALA A 40 2.97 4.96 -5.92
C ALA A 40 1.77 4.35 -6.67
N ALA A 41 2.05 3.39 -7.54
CA ALA A 41 1.05 2.57 -8.21
C ALA A 41 1.64 1.22 -8.60
N LEU A 42 0.93 0.14 -8.31
CA LEU A 42 1.23 -1.19 -8.84
C LEU A 42 0.83 -1.30 -10.32
N THR A 43 1.72 -1.91 -11.11
CA THR A 43 1.51 -2.24 -12.52
C THR A 43 1.98 -3.67 -12.78
N PRO A 44 1.65 -4.27 -13.94
CA PRO A 44 2.18 -5.59 -14.31
C PRO A 44 3.72 -5.67 -14.33
N ASP A 45 4.40 -4.55 -14.54
CA ASP A 45 5.86 -4.44 -14.59
C ASP A 45 6.52 -4.19 -13.22
N GLY A 46 5.73 -3.96 -12.17
CA GLY A 46 6.20 -3.59 -10.83
C GLY A 46 5.58 -2.30 -10.30
N ILE A 47 6.24 -1.68 -9.32
CA ILE A 47 5.75 -0.48 -8.62
C ILE A 47 6.37 0.77 -9.24
N LEU A 48 5.51 1.68 -9.69
CA LEU A 48 5.87 3.04 -10.06
C LEU A 48 5.89 3.93 -8.81
N ILE A 49 6.90 4.77 -8.66
CA ILE A 49 7.01 5.76 -7.57
C ILE A 49 7.18 7.15 -8.17
N ARG A 50 6.43 8.13 -7.67
CA ARG A 50 6.56 9.52 -8.11
C ARG A 50 7.97 10.05 -7.83
N ASN A 51 8.64 10.61 -8.82
CA ASN A 51 10.06 10.97 -8.72
C ASN A 51 10.33 12.28 -7.93
N ASP A 52 9.35 13.16 -7.78
CA ASP A 52 9.44 14.44 -7.09
C ASP A 52 9.19 14.36 -5.57
N ILE A 53 8.77 13.20 -5.06
CA ILE A 53 8.57 12.99 -3.62
C ILE A 53 9.91 12.72 -2.91
N GLY A 54 10.06 13.32 -1.72
CA GLY A 54 11.17 13.03 -0.80
C GLY A 54 11.05 11.65 -0.16
N VAL A 55 12.05 11.27 0.64
CA VAL A 55 11.97 10.07 1.49
C VAL A 55 11.17 10.42 2.74
N THR A 56 9.89 10.08 2.75
CA THR A 56 8.95 10.41 3.84
C THR A 56 8.15 9.20 4.29
N PRO A 57 7.51 9.24 5.48
CA PRO A 57 6.61 8.18 5.92
C PRO A 57 5.49 7.86 4.91
N GLU A 58 4.96 8.86 4.20
CA GLU A 58 3.92 8.68 3.19
C GLU A 58 4.43 7.87 1.99
N LEU A 59 5.71 8.05 1.61
CA LEU A 59 6.33 7.23 0.58
C LEU A 59 6.40 5.76 1.00
N PHE A 60 6.84 5.48 2.23
CA PHE A 60 6.92 4.11 2.74
C PHE A 60 5.54 3.48 2.91
N PHE A 61 4.56 4.25 3.38
CA PHE A 61 3.17 3.83 3.43
C PHE A 61 2.65 3.42 2.05
N ALA A 62 2.86 4.27 1.03
CA ALA A 62 2.44 3.99 -0.34
C ALA A 62 3.11 2.73 -0.90
N ILE A 63 4.42 2.55 -0.69
CA ILE A 63 5.11 1.32 -1.12
C ILE A 63 4.52 0.08 -0.44
N ALA A 64 4.29 0.12 0.87
CA ALA A 64 3.73 -1.01 1.61
C ALA A 64 2.29 -1.33 1.17
N HIS A 65 1.50 -0.30 0.86
CA HIS A 65 0.16 -0.43 0.30
C HIS A 65 0.19 -1.16 -1.06
N GLU A 66 1.00 -0.71 -2.01
CA GLU A 66 1.12 -1.35 -3.33
C GLU A 66 1.69 -2.78 -3.26
N LEU A 67 2.62 -3.06 -2.34
CA LEU A 67 3.12 -4.42 -2.10
C LEU A 67 2.03 -5.34 -1.56
N ARG A 68 1.10 -4.82 -0.76
CA ARG A 68 -0.04 -5.62 -0.31
C ARG A 68 -0.97 -5.96 -1.46
N HIS A 69 -1.18 -5.05 -2.40
CA HIS A 69 -1.89 -5.38 -3.64
C HIS A 69 -1.18 -6.47 -4.43
N ALA A 70 0.14 -6.42 -4.59
CA ALA A 70 0.89 -7.48 -5.26
C ALA A 70 0.67 -8.85 -4.58
N TYR A 71 0.72 -8.90 -3.24
CA TYR A 71 0.38 -10.11 -2.48
C TYR A 71 -1.06 -10.58 -2.71
N GLN A 72 -2.03 -9.67 -2.72
CA GLN A 72 -3.43 -10.01 -2.96
C GLN A 72 -3.65 -10.61 -4.36
N LEU A 73 -2.96 -10.07 -5.39
CA LEU A 73 -2.96 -10.60 -6.76
C LEU A 73 -2.41 -12.03 -6.83
N GLU A 74 -1.26 -12.29 -6.18
CA GLU A 74 -0.63 -13.62 -6.19
C GLU A 74 -1.45 -14.69 -5.42
N ASN A 75 -2.35 -14.27 -4.53
CA ASN A 75 -3.13 -15.18 -3.68
C ASN A 75 -4.62 -15.19 -4.04
N ASP A 76 -4.99 -14.76 -5.25
CA ASP A 76 -6.36 -14.73 -5.77
C ASP A 76 -7.38 -14.11 -4.80
N ARG A 77 -6.97 -13.09 -4.02
CA ARG A 77 -7.91 -12.36 -3.18
C ARG A 77 -8.79 -11.51 -4.11
N SER A 78 -9.97 -12.05 -4.41
CA SER A 78 -11.02 -11.58 -5.34
C SER A 78 -10.78 -10.20 -5.95
N LEU A 79 -10.21 -10.19 -7.16
CA LEU A 79 -10.21 -9.05 -8.07
C LEU A 79 -11.52 -8.92 -8.85
N HIS A 80 -12.42 -9.90 -8.73
CA HIS A 80 -13.63 -10.00 -9.55
C HIS A 80 -14.55 -8.78 -9.41
N ASP A 81 -14.54 -8.14 -8.25
CA ASP A 81 -15.38 -6.97 -7.96
C ASP A 81 -14.56 -5.67 -7.79
N TYR A 82 -13.24 -5.69 -8.07
CA TYR A 82 -12.42 -4.49 -7.94
C TYR A 82 -12.78 -3.47 -9.01
N ARG A 83 -13.12 -2.27 -8.57
CA ARG A 83 -13.42 -1.12 -9.42
C ARG A 83 -12.39 -0.04 -9.19
N THR A 84 -11.98 0.59 -10.26
CA THR A 84 -10.97 1.64 -10.19
C THR A 84 -11.57 2.96 -9.73
N SER A 85 -10.73 3.87 -9.23
CA SER A 85 -11.16 5.16 -8.63
C SER A 85 -11.86 6.14 -9.60
N ASP A 86 -11.94 5.83 -10.90
CA ASP A 86 -12.71 6.57 -11.90
C ASP A 86 -14.14 6.04 -12.08
N GLN A 87 -14.43 4.86 -11.53
CA GLN A 87 -15.73 4.19 -11.60
C GLN A 87 -16.54 4.35 -10.31
N LEU A 88 -15.92 4.85 -9.24
CA LEU A 88 -16.49 4.94 -7.91
C LEU A 88 -16.22 6.33 -7.31
N ASP A 89 -17.07 6.75 -6.39
CA ASP A 89 -16.72 7.84 -5.49
C ASP A 89 -15.50 7.46 -4.61
N ILE A 90 -14.76 8.44 -4.11
CA ILE A 90 -13.56 8.20 -3.32
C ILE A 90 -13.85 7.37 -2.05
N ASP A 91 -15.01 7.54 -1.44
CA ASP A 91 -15.40 6.79 -0.24
C ASP A 91 -15.74 5.34 -0.60
N GLU A 92 -16.44 5.13 -1.71
CA GLU A 92 -16.75 3.79 -2.24
C GLU A 92 -15.48 3.05 -2.65
N TYR A 93 -14.53 3.75 -3.27
CA TYR A 93 -13.23 3.20 -3.62
C TYR A 93 -12.47 2.73 -2.36
N ASN A 94 -12.36 3.59 -1.35
CA ASN A 94 -11.66 3.28 -0.10
C ASN A 94 -12.35 2.18 0.73
N ALA A 95 -13.66 1.99 0.53
CA ALA A 95 -14.43 0.92 1.19
C ALA A 95 -14.18 -0.47 0.58
N GLN A 96 -13.56 -0.55 -0.60
CA GLN A 96 -13.31 -1.84 -1.24
C GLN A 96 -12.43 -2.73 -0.36
N PRO A 97 -12.76 -4.02 -0.20
CA PRO A 97 -12.02 -4.93 0.70
C PRO A 97 -10.51 -4.97 0.44
N LEU A 98 -10.08 -4.85 -0.81
CA LEU A 98 -8.67 -4.83 -1.20
C LEU A 98 -7.95 -3.57 -0.70
N GLU A 99 -8.59 -2.40 -0.84
CA GLU A 99 -8.07 -1.11 -0.37
C GLU A 99 -8.02 -1.06 1.17
N VAL A 100 -9.05 -1.59 1.84
CA VAL A 100 -9.07 -1.71 3.32
C VAL A 100 -7.93 -2.60 3.81
N ASP A 101 -7.71 -3.77 3.18
CA ASP A 101 -6.62 -4.69 3.54
C ASP A 101 -5.23 -4.10 3.22
N ALA A 102 -5.08 -3.39 2.10
CA ALA A 102 -3.84 -2.70 1.75
C ALA A 102 -3.50 -1.56 2.72
N ASN A 103 -4.47 -0.70 3.03
CA ASN A 103 -4.30 0.37 4.02
C ASN A 103 -4.02 -0.19 5.43
N ALA A 104 -4.70 -1.26 5.82
CA ALA A 104 -4.48 -1.93 7.09
C ALA A 104 -3.08 -2.53 7.18
N PHE A 105 -2.62 -3.23 6.14
CA PHE A 105 -1.28 -3.79 6.09
C PHE A 105 -0.21 -2.70 6.15
N ALA A 106 -0.35 -1.64 5.34
CA ALA A 106 0.56 -0.51 5.37
C ALA A 106 0.62 0.12 6.78
N ALA A 107 -0.52 0.25 7.47
CA ALA A 107 -0.54 0.73 8.85
C ALA A 107 0.14 -0.21 9.87
N VAL A 108 0.18 -1.53 9.60
CA VAL A 108 1.01 -2.47 10.39
C VAL A 108 2.48 -2.21 10.12
N VAL A 109 2.89 -2.15 8.85
CA VAL A 109 4.28 -1.89 8.47
C VAL A 109 4.77 -0.56 9.07
N MET A 110 3.96 0.49 9.03
CA MET A 110 4.32 1.78 9.62
C MET A 110 4.53 1.69 11.14
N ALA A 111 3.73 0.90 11.84
CA ALA A 111 3.86 0.71 13.28
C ALA A 111 5.14 -0.08 13.62
N GLU A 112 5.41 -1.17 12.90
CA GLU A 112 6.54 -2.06 13.20
C GLU A 112 7.89 -1.46 12.77
N PHE A 113 7.97 -0.79 11.62
CA PHE A 113 9.24 -0.28 11.09
C PHE A 113 9.59 1.12 11.60
N PHE A 114 8.58 1.94 11.90
CA PHE A 114 8.80 3.37 12.21
C PHE A 114 8.18 3.79 13.54
N GLY A 115 7.44 2.93 14.24
CA GLY A 115 6.79 3.27 15.51
C GLY A 115 5.65 4.29 15.37
N ILE A 116 5.09 4.47 14.16
CA ILE A 116 4.02 5.45 13.89
C ILE A 116 2.74 4.77 13.44
N SER A 117 1.59 5.41 13.72
CA SER A 117 0.29 4.94 13.25
C SER A 117 -0.38 6.00 12.37
N PRO A 118 -0.67 5.70 11.09
CA PRO A 118 -1.51 6.54 10.25
C PRO A 118 -2.88 6.74 10.90
N GLN A 119 -3.40 7.97 10.79
CA GLN A 119 -4.67 8.39 11.42
C GLN A 119 -5.87 8.37 10.46
N PHE A 120 -5.61 8.31 9.16
CA PHE A 120 -6.63 8.28 8.10
C PHE A 120 -7.68 9.41 8.20
N LEU A 121 -7.30 10.60 8.67
CA LEU A 121 -8.23 11.71 8.95
C LEU A 121 -9.00 12.22 7.72
N ASN A 122 -8.53 11.88 6.53
CA ASN A 122 -9.15 12.20 5.25
C ASN A 122 -10.21 11.18 4.80
N MET A 123 -10.49 10.15 5.59
CA MET A 123 -11.48 9.11 5.30
C MET A 123 -12.66 9.18 6.30
N PRO A 124 -13.87 8.77 5.88
CA PRO A 124 -15.00 8.64 6.79
C PRO A 124 -14.71 7.71 7.96
N GLU A 125 -15.32 7.98 9.12
CA GLU A 125 -15.13 7.17 10.33
C GLU A 125 -15.42 5.68 10.11
N SER A 126 -16.47 5.37 9.33
CA SER A 126 -16.83 4.00 8.98
C SER A 126 -15.67 3.25 8.31
N ILE A 127 -14.97 3.90 7.38
CA ILE A 127 -13.83 3.32 6.66
C ILE A 127 -12.61 3.19 7.57
N ARG A 128 -12.34 4.19 8.41
CA ARG A 128 -11.28 4.11 9.42
C ARG A 128 -11.45 2.91 10.33
N GLN A 129 -12.67 2.64 10.79
CA GLN A 129 -12.97 1.48 11.64
C GLN A 129 -12.72 0.15 10.91
N LEU A 130 -13.08 0.04 9.64
CA LEU A 130 -12.78 -1.16 8.83
C LEU A 130 -11.26 -1.39 8.75
N ILE A 131 -10.48 -0.35 8.48
CA ILE A 131 -9.03 -0.41 8.43
C ILE A 131 -8.46 -0.84 9.80
N TYR A 132 -8.93 -0.27 10.90
CA TYR A 132 -8.44 -0.63 12.24
C TYR A 132 -8.81 -2.06 12.66
N VAL A 133 -9.99 -2.53 12.31
CA VAL A 133 -10.37 -3.94 12.50
C VAL A 133 -9.45 -4.85 11.72
N ARG A 134 -9.23 -4.56 10.43
CA ARG A 134 -8.38 -5.38 9.58
C ARG A 134 -6.91 -5.35 10.02
N LYS A 135 -6.41 -4.19 10.45
CA LYS A 135 -5.05 -4.03 11.01
C LYS A 135 -4.83 -5.00 12.17
N ARG A 136 -5.78 -5.07 13.12
CA ARG A 136 -5.70 -5.99 14.26
C ARG A 136 -5.71 -7.47 13.84
N GLN A 137 -6.41 -7.81 12.76
CA GLN A 137 -6.41 -9.18 12.22
C GLN A 137 -5.05 -9.51 11.60
N ILE A 138 -4.51 -8.62 10.76
CA ILE A 138 -3.19 -8.80 10.13
C ILE A 138 -2.09 -8.93 11.18
N GLN A 139 -2.13 -8.13 12.26
CA GLN A 139 -1.18 -8.25 13.36
C GLN A 139 -1.22 -9.60 14.08
N LYS A 140 -2.36 -10.29 14.10
CA LYS A 140 -2.46 -11.67 14.62
C LYS A 140 -1.90 -12.66 13.60
N GLU A 141 -2.32 -12.54 12.34
CA GLU A 141 -1.82 -13.37 11.21
C GLU A 141 -0.28 -13.38 11.15
N LEU A 142 0.38 -12.25 11.39
CA LEU A 142 1.84 -12.13 11.36
C LEU A 142 2.55 -12.62 12.64
N LYS A 143 1.84 -12.78 13.76
CA LYS A 143 2.40 -13.31 15.01
C LYS A 143 2.32 -14.84 15.07
N ASP A 144 1.30 -15.40 14.42
CA ASP A 144 0.97 -16.82 14.48
C ASP A 144 1.61 -17.64 13.33
N GLY A 145 2.31 -17.00 12.38
CA GLY A 145 2.89 -17.63 11.18
C GLY A 145 4.39 -17.42 10.99
#